data_AF-Q2JFA3-F1
#
_entry.id   AF-Q2JFA3-F1
#
_cell.length_a   1.000
_cell.length_b   1.000
_cell.length_c   1.000
_cell.angle_alpha   90.00
_cell.angle_beta   90.00
_cell.angle_gamma   90.00
#
_symmetry.space_group_name_H-M   'P 1'
#
loop_
_entity.id
_entity.type
_entity.pdbx_description
1 polymer ?
#
loop_
_entity_poly.entity_id
_entity_poly.type
_entity_poly.pdbx_seq_one_letter_code
_entity_poly.pdbx_strand_id
1 'polypeptide(L)'
;MAVTVARIRAEALRLRELGWSYRRIARRLQARHHLSALVAFRLAHGWTQEEAARRWNERWPGSGPAKTGKTFSYWESWPAKGSRAPSTQVLSRLAELYLCRPGDLLDGRDYGELDEGFEGGAGPAASVGCTCAAGGTEEDGCAGLRSLADGLSSPAACEVPSAQALDAWLANLLAGWVPAA
;
A
#
# COMPACT_ATOMS: atom_id res chain seq x y z
N MET A 1 -0.38 18.34 -24.15
CA MET A 1 0.37 19.40 -23.43
C MET A 1 1.27 18.73 -22.40
N ALA A 2 2.59 18.97 -22.44
CA ALA A 2 3.52 18.38 -21.49
C ALA A 2 3.25 18.93 -20.08
N VAL A 3 2.88 18.05 -19.16
CA VAL A 3 2.72 18.42 -17.75
C VAL A 3 4.11 18.60 -17.15
N THR A 4 4.41 19.78 -16.60
CA THR A 4 5.70 20.03 -15.97
C THR A 4 5.81 19.29 -14.63
N VAL A 5 7.01 18.79 -14.29
CA VAL A 5 7.30 18.16 -13.00
C VAL A 5 6.97 19.10 -11.83
N ALA A 6 7.17 20.40 -12.00
CA ALA A 6 6.80 21.42 -11.02
C ALA A 6 5.30 21.40 -10.68
N ARG A 7 4.42 21.26 -11.70
CA ARG A 7 2.98 21.15 -11.49
C ARG A 7 2.61 19.89 -10.70
N ILE A 8 3.26 18.77 -10.99
CA ILE A 8 3.02 17.50 -10.29
C ILE A 8 3.42 17.61 -8.81
N ARG A 9 4.56 18.25 -8.52
CA ARG A 9 5.01 18.50 -7.14
C ARG A 9 4.06 19.43 -6.38
N ALA A 10 3.57 20.49 -7.02
CA ALA A 10 2.59 21.38 -6.43
C ALA A 10 1.26 20.64 -6.12
N GLU A 11 0.80 19.76 -7.02
CA GLU A 11 -0.35 18.89 -6.77
C GLU A 11 -0.11 17.97 -5.55
N ALA A 12 1.07 17.35 -5.46
CA ALA A 12 1.43 16.48 -4.34
C ALA A 12 1.43 17.20 -2.99
N LEU A 13 2.04 18.39 -2.93
CA LEU A 13 2.09 19.21 -1.71
C LEU A 13 0.68 19.58 -1.25
N ARG A 14 -0.18 20.04 -2.17
CA ARG A 14 -1.57 20.37 -1.86
C ARG A 14 -2.35 19.16 -1.34
N LEU A 15 -2.17 17.97 -1.94
CA LEU A 15 -2.81 16.75 -1.44
C LEU A 15 -2.29 16.36 -0.06
N ARG A 16 -1.01 16.62 0.22
CA ARG A 16 -0.43 16.37 1.54
C ARG A 16 -1.01 17.31 2.60
N GLU A 17 -1.22 18.58 2.29
CA GLU A 17 -1.91 19.56 3.15
C GLU A 17 -3.35 19.13 3.47
N LEU A 18 -4.02 18.46 2.52
CA LEU A 18 -5.36 17.87 2.72
C LEU A 18 -5.32 16.56 3.54
N GLY A 19 -4.18 16.18 4.11
CA GLY A 19 -4.03 15.01 4.98
C GLY A 19 -3.87 13.68 4.25
N TRP A 20 -3.68 13.67 2.92
CA TRP A 20 -3.50 12.41 2.19
C TRP A 20 -2.17 11.74 2.56
N SER A 21 -2.17 10.41 2.65
CA SER A 21 -0.94 9.62 2.82
C SER A 21 -0.09 9.64 1.55
N TYR A 22 1.23 9.52 1.69
CA TYR A 22 2.14 9.46 0.53
C TYR A 22 1.80 8.31 -0.43
N ARG A 23 1.38 7.15 0.10
CA ARG A 23 0.91 6.02 -0.72
C ARG A 23 -0.29 6.41 -1.59
N ARG A 24 -1.29 7.07 -1.01
CA ARG A 24 -2.50 7.51 -1.75
C ARG A 24 -2.17 8.58 -2.78
N ILE A 25 -1.29 9.52 -2.44
CA ILE A 25 -0.82 10.55 -3.36
C ILE A 25 -0.07 9.89 -4.53
N ALA A 26 0.91 9.02 -4.25
CA ALA A 26 1.70 8.35 -5.28
C ALA A 26 0.81 7.56 -6.25
N ARG A 27 -0.13 6.74 -5.76
CA ARG A 27 -1.08 6.00 -6.61
C ARG A 27 -1.92 6.93 -7.50
N ARG A 28 -2.37 8.07 -6.96
CA ARG A 28 -3.07 9.09 -7.76
C ARG A 28 -2.17 9.68 -8.85
N LEU A 29 -0.92 10.01 -8.52
CA LEU A 29 0.03 10.59 -9.47
C LEU A 29 0.41 9.59 -10.57
N GLN A 30 0.61 8.31 -10.23
CA GLN A 30 0.80 7.23 -11.21
C GLN A 30 -0.38 7.16 -12.18
N ALA A 31 -1.60 7.04 -11.66
CA ALA A 31 -2.79 6.89 -12.49
C ALA A 31 -3.05 8.10 -13.39
N ARG A 32 -2.80 9.32 -12.89
CA ARG A 32 -3.09 10.57 -13.61
C ARG A 32 -2.03 10.96 -14.64
N HIS A 33 -0.76 10.65 -14.37
CA HIS A 33 0.37 11.12 -15.17
C HIS A 33 1.21 9.97 -15.77
N HIS A 34 0.77 8.71 -15.63
CA HIS A 34 1.45 7.50 -16.12
C HIS A 34 2.91 7.40 -15.68
N LEU A 35 3.17 7.76 -14.42
CA LEU A 35 4.51 7.72 -13.83
C LEU A 35 4.85 6.32 -13.32
N SER A 36 6.12 5.95 -13.37
CA SER A 36 6.62 4.79 -12.63
C SER A 36 6.43 4.98 -11.13
N ALA A 37 6.29 3.87 -10.40
CA ALA A 37 6.06 3.88 -8.95
C ALA A 37 7.14 4.68 -8.22
N LEU A 38 8.40 4.43 -8.56
CA LEU A 38 9.55 5.12 -7.97
C LEU A 38 9.46 6.65 -8.15
N VAL A 39 9.12 7.11 -9.36
CA VAL A 39 8.95 8.55 -9.64
C VAL A 39 7.75 9.10 -8.87
N ALA A 40 6.62 8.40 -8.88
CA ALA A 40 5.40 8.86 -8.23
C ALA A 40 5.56 8.99 -6.72
N PHE A 41 6.23 8.03 -6.06
CA PHE A 41 6.53 8.11 -4.64
C PHE A 41 7.48 9.27 -4.33
N ARG A 42 8.55 9.46 -5.11
CA ARG A 42 9.43 10.64 -4.91
C ARG A 42 8.66 11.95 -5.04
N LEU A 43 7.82 12.07 -6.06
CA LEU A 43 7.03 13.28 -6.31
C LEU A 43 5.91 13.46 -5.29
N ALA A 44 5.39 12.38 -4.68
CA ALA A 44 4.41 12.45 -3.59
C ALA A 44 4.99 13.16 -2.35
N HIS A 45 6.30 13.03 -2.12
CA HIS A 45 7.03 13.80 -1.10
C HIS A 45 7.45 15.21 -1.56
N GLY A 46 7.22 15.55 -2.83
CA GLY A 46 7.58 16.84 -3.40
C GLY A 46 9.08 17.00 -3.68
N TRP A 47 9.85 15.91 -3.72
CA TRP A 47 11.32 15.97 -3.83
C TRP A 47 11.83 15.96 -5.28
N THR A 48 12.96 16.62 -5.51
CA THR A 48 13.80 16.41 -6.70
C THR A 48 14.64 15.14 -6.54
N GLN A 49 15.32 14.70 -7.60
CA GLN A 49 16.22 13.54 -7.53
C GLN A 49 17.41 13.81 -6.60
N GLU A 50 17.98 15.00 -6.65
CA GLU A 50 19.07 15.46 -5.77
C GLU A 50 18.63 15.48 -4.31
N GLU A 51 17.42 15.94 -4.07
CA GLU A 51 16.85 16.08 -2.75
C GLU A 51 16.48 14.72 -2.13
N ALA A 52 16.05 13.74 -2.95
CA ALA A 52 15.90 12.36 -2.53
C ALA A 52 17.26 11.69 -2.24
N ALA A 53 18.27 11.97 -3.07
CA ALA A 53 19.62 11.48 -2.85
C ALA A 53 20.26 12.05 -1.57
N ARG A 54 20.01 13.33 -1.28
CA ARG A 54 20.43 13.98 -0.03
C ARG A 54 19.83 13.27 1.18
N ARG A 55 18.50 13.09 1.22
CA ARG A 55 17.82 12.37 2.32
C ARG A 55 18.28 10.93 2.46
N TRP A 56 18.57 10.25 1.35
CA TRP A 56 19.16 8.91 1.40
C TRP A 56 20.50 8.93 2.13
N ASN A 57 21.41 9.82 1.73
CA ASN A 57 22.74 9.88 2.31
C ASN A 57 22.72 10.29 3.78
N GLU A 58 21.78 11.16 4.16
CA GLU A 58 21.55 11.55 5.56
C GLU A 58 21.10 10.38 6.42
N ARG A 59 20.21 9.51 5.90
CA ARG A 59 19.66 8.38 6.65
C ARG A 59 20.62 7.19 6.74
N TRP A 60 21.42 6.94 5.70
CA TRP A 60 22.37 5.81 5.66
C TRP A 60 23.80 6.27 5.38
N PRO A 61 24.43 7.00 6.33
CA PRO A 61 25.82 7.38 6.21
C PRO A 61 26.70 6.12 6.16
N GLY A 62 27.74 6.13 5.31
CA GLY A 62 28.71 5.04 5.23
C GLY A 62 28.25 3.79 4.47
N SER A 63 27.07 3.79 3.84
CA SER A 63 26.57 2.64 3.05
C SER A 63 27.24 2.44 1.67
N GLY A 64 28.44 3.03 1.48
CA GLY A 64 29.20 3.08 0.23
C GLY A 64 29.29 4.50 -0.35
N PRO A 65 29.57 4.65 -1.66
CA PRO A 65 29.63 5.94 -2.32
C PRO A 65 28.31 6.71 -2.18
N ALA A 66 28.41 8.01 -1.91
CA ALA A 66 27.27 8.91 -1.78
C ALA A 66 26.38 8.82 -3.01
N LYS A 67 25.06 8.69 -2.78
CA LYS A 67 24.07 8.68 -3.85
C LYS A 67 23.89 10.09 -4.41
N THR A 68 23.65 10.17 -5.70
CA THR A 68 23.42 11.45 -6.41
C THR A 68 22.09 11.39 -7.16
N GLY A 69 21.62 12.54 -7.66
CA GLY A 69 20.43 12.59 -8.51
C GLY A 69 20.53 11.63 -9.71
N LYS A 70 21.73 11.47 -10.29
CA LYS A 70 22.01 10.49 -11.36
C LYS A 70 21.70 9.06 -10.93
N THR A 71 21.99 8.68 -9.69
CA THR A 71 21.65 7.33 -9.19
C THR A 71 20.14 7.12 -9.14
N PHE A 72 19.38 8.11 -8.66
CA PHE A 72 17.93 8.06 -8.65
C PHE A 72 17.35 8.03 -10.07
N SER A 73 17.92 8.79 -11.01
CA SER A 73 17.53 8.74 -12.42
C SER A 73 17.68 7.35 -13.04
N TYR A 74 18.74 6.60 -12.68
CA TYR A 74 18.89 5.22 -13.14
C TYR A 74 17.82 4.29 -12.57
N TRP A 75 17.50 4.41 -11.27
CA TRP A 75 16.47 3.60 -10.65
C TRP A 75 15.07 3.92 -11.19
N GLU A 76 14.77 5.20 -11.41
CA GLU A 76 13.47 5.67 -11.90
C GLU A 76 13.20 5.32 -13.36
N SER A 77 14.25 5.06 -14.13
CA SER A 77 14.14 4.58 -15.51
C SER A 77 13.82 3.09 -15.59
N TRP A 78 13.96 2.34 -14.49
CA TRP A 78 13.52 0.95 -14.41
C TRP A 78 11.98 0.90 -14.25
N PRO A 79 11.26 0.02 -14.97
CA PRO A 79 11.72 -1.19 -15.69
C PRO A 79 12.01 -1.04 -17.20
N ALA A 80 12.26 0.16 -17.72
CA ALA A 80 12.49 0.33 -19.17
C ALA A 80 13.73 -0.43 -19.68
N LYS A 81 13.70 -0.84 -20.96
CA LYS A 81 14.77 -1.61 -21.61
C LYS A 81 16.12 -0.88 -21.50
N GLY A 82 17.13 -1.55 -20.95
CA GLY A 82 18.49 -1.01 -20.78
C GLY A 82 18.74 -0.27 -19.46
N SER A 83 17.75 -0.17 -18.58
CA SER A 83 17.92 0.34 -17.21
C SER A 83 18.39 -0.77 -16.26
N ARG A 84 19.04 -0.40 -15.15
CA ARG A 84 19.51 -1.34 -14.14
C ARG A 84 18.49 -1.45 -13.01
N ALA A 85 18.03 -2.67 -12.74
CA ALA A 85 17.15 -2.95 -11.62
C ALA A 85 17.83 -2.57 -10.28
N PRO A 86 17.14 -1.86 -9.38
CA PRO A 86 17.61 -1.66 -8.01
C PRO A 86 17.68 -3.00 -7.29
N SER A 87 18.68 -3.19 -6.42
CA SER A 87 18.75 -4.40 -5.59
C SER A 87 17.62 -4.43 -4.57
N THR A 88 17.30 -5.61 -4.04
CA THR A 88 16.28 -5.77 -2.99
C THR A 88 16.57 -4.92 -1.76
N GLN A 89 17.83 -4.81 -1.35
CA GLN A 89 18.24 -3.92 -0.25
C GLN A 89 18.00 -2.44 -0.59
N VAL A 90 18.24 -2.03 -1.83
CA VAL A 90 17.95 -0.66 -2.28
C VAL A 90 16.44 -0.41 -2.26
N LEU A 91 15.63 -1.34 -2.78
CA LEU A 91 14.17 -1.24 -2.74
C LEU A 91 13.63 -1.14 -1.31
N SER A 92 14.15 -1.93 -0.38
CA SER A 92 13.76 -1.88 1.03
C SER A 92 14.06 -0.50 1.65
N ARG A 93 15.26 0.04 1.42
CA ARG A 93 15.62 1.38 1.88
C ARG A 93 14.79 2.47 1.20
N LEU A 94 14.51 2.36 -0.10
CA LEU A 94 13.61 3.30 -0.79
C LEU A 94 12.20 3.26 -0.18
N ALA A 95 11.72 2.07 0.17
CA ALA A 95 10.42 1.89 0.79
C ALA A 95 10.36 2.57 2.17
N GLU A 96 11.41 2.38 2.97
CA GLU A 96 11.56 3.09 4.25
C GLU A 96 11.64 4.61 4.06
N LEU A 97 12.43 5.07 3.09
CA LEU A 97 12.59 6.49 2.77
C LEU A 97 11.26 7.14 2.34
N TYR A 98 10.46 6.41 1.57
CA TYR A 98 9.18 6.88 1.04
C TYR A 98 7.96 6.54 1.91
N LEU A 99 8.15 5.85 3.04
CA LEU A 99 7.10 5.43 3.97
C LEU A 99 6.03 4.56 3.28
N CYS A 100 6.48 3.52 2.57
CA CYS A 100 5.63 2.58 1.85
C CYS A 100 6.15 1.15 1.95
N ARG A 101 5.41 0.18 1.39
CA ARG A 101 5.89 -1.21 1.30
C ARG A 101 6.84 -1.33 0.11
N PRO A 102 7.86 -2.21 0.14
CA PRO A 102 8.73 -2.44 -1.02
C PRO A 102 7.96 -2.81 -2.28
N GLY A 103 6.88 -3.58 -2.16
CA GLY A 103 6.00 -3.93 -3.28
C GLY A 103 5.24 -2.75 -3.89
N ASP A 104 5.01 -1.66 -3.13
CA ASP A 104 4.38 -0.45 -3.69
C ASP A 104 5.30 0.28 -4.69
N LEU A 105 6.61 0.01 -4.65
CA LEU A 105 7.61 0.62 -5.55
C LEU A 105 7.82 -0.17 -6.84
N LEU A 106 7.13 -1.30 -7.00
CA LEU A 106 7.18 -2.11 -8.21
C LEU A 106 5.97 -1.76 -9.08
N ASP A 107 6.24 -1.45 -10.35
CA ASP A 107 5.18 -1.31 -11.34
C ASP A 107 4.67 -2.69 -11.75
N GLY A 108 3.35 -2.87 -11.78
CA GLY A 108 2.72 -4.14 -12.12
C GLY A 108 1.31 -4.28 -11.55
N ARG A 109 0.62 -5.33 -11.98
CA ARG A 109 -0.64 -5.76 -11.37
C ARG A 109 -0.33 -6.52 -10.09
N ASP A 110 -1.12 -6.27 -9.05
CA ASP A 110 -1.16 -7.14 -7.88
C ASP A 110 -1.90 -8.42 -8.27
N TYR A 111 -1.20 -9.56 -8.28
CA TYR A 111 -1.79 -10.85 -8.63
C TYR A 111 -2.41 -11.54 -7.41
N GLY A 112 -2.39 -10.92 -6.23
CA GLY A 112 -3.17 -11.41 -5.08
C GLY A 112 -4.66 -11.50 -5.37
N GLU A 113 -5.17 -10.70 -6.32
CA GLU A 113 -6.56 -10.81 -6.82
C GLU A 113 -6.88 -12.17 -7.47
N LEU A 114 -5.87 -12.94 -7.86
CA LEU A 114 -6.05 -14.29 -8.42
C LEU A 114 -6.11 -15.37 -7.33
N ASP A 115 -5.80 -15.03 -6.07
CA ASP A 115 -5.87 -15.95 -4.95
C ASP A 115 -7.31 -16.01 -4.42
N GLU A 116 -7.92 -17.18 -4.48
CA GLU A 116 -9.28 -17.42 -3.99
C GLU A 116 -9.41 -17.16 -2.49
N GLY A 117 -8.31 -17.26 -1.74
CA GLY A 117 -8.22 -16.94 -0.32
C GLY A 117 -7.84 -15.49 -0.02
N PHE A 118 -7.82 -14.60 -1.02
CA PHE A 118 -7.46 -13.19 -0.82
C PHE A 118 -8.52 -12.48 0.01
N GLU A 119 -8.28 -12.45 1.33
CA GLU A 119 -8.87 -11.50 2.27
C GLU A 119 -8.44 -10.09 1.85
N GLY A 120 -9.17 -9.51 0.91
CA GLY A 120 -8.78 -8.28 0.24
C GLY A 120 -8.28 -7.24 1.24
N GLY A 121 -7.16 -6.59 0.91
CA GLY A 121 -6.57 -5.50 1.69
C GLY A 121 -7.45 -4.23 1.72
N ALA A 122 -8.74 -4.36 2.02
CA ALA A 122 -9.59 -3.31 2.50
C ALA A 122 -9.29 -3.11 4.00
N GLY A 123 -8.35 -2.20 4.31
CA GLY A 123 -8.47 -1.49 5.58
C GLY A 123 -9.90 -0.94 5.70
N PRO A 124 -10.53 -0.95 6.88
CA PRO A 124 -11.96 -0.77 7.01
C PRO A 124 -12.41 0.54 6.34
N ALA A 125 -12.93 0.41 5.13
CA ALA A 125 -13.82 1.40 4.56
C ALA A 125 -15.14 1.21 5.30
N ALA A 126 -15.20 1.74 6.51
CA ALA A 126 -16.45 2.05 7.16
C ALA A 126 -17.16 3.08 6.28
N SER A 127 -17.84 2.58 5.25
CA SER A 127 -19.01 3.21 4.69
C SER A 127 -20.10 3.08 5.74
N VAL A 128 -19.96 3.88 6.80
CA VAL A 128 -21.14 4.35 7.52
C VAL A 128 -21.93 5.12 6.47
N GLY A 129 -23.00 4.49 5.99
CA GLY A 129 -24.02 5.16 5.20
C GLY A 129 -24.56 6.31 6.04
N CYS A 130 -23.97 7.48 5.86
CA CYS A 130 -24.47 8.72 6.44
C CYS A 130 -25.58 9.21 5.50
N THR A 131 -26.76 8.59 5.59
CA THR A 131 -27.98 9.22 5.10
C THR A 131 -28.44 10.19 6.17
N CYS A 132 -28.00 11.43 6.07
CA CYS A 132 -28.66 12.54 6.73
C CYS A 132 -29.98 12.84 5.99
N ALA A 133 -31.05 12.12 6.34
CA ALA A 133 -32.40 12.61 6.15
C ALA A 133 -32.73 13.53 7.34
N ALA A 134 -32.59 14.83 7.13
CA ALA A 134 -33.12 15.83 8.04
C ALA A 134 -34.63 15.92 7.86
N GLY A 135 -35.38 15.76 8.95
CA GLY A 135 -36.83 15.95 9.01
C GLY A 135 -37.41 15.22 10.20
N GLY A 136 -37.42 15.88 11.37
CA GLY A 136 -37.95 15.32 12.60
C GLY A 136 -39.47 15.45 12.72
N THR A 137 -40.03 14.61 13.59
CA THR A 137 -41.00 15.00 14.64
C THR A 137 -40.91 13.95 15.74
N GLU A 138 -40.88 14.44 16.97
CA GLU A 138 -40.84 13.72 18.23
C GLU A 138 -42.06 12.81 18.39
N GLU A 139 -41.88 11.60 18.92
CA GLU A 139 -42.64 11.02 20.05
C GLU A 139 -42.22 9.56 20.32
N ASP A 140 -42.01 9.28 21.60
CA ASP A 140 -42.13 8.00 22.33
C ASP A 140 -41.52 6.69 21.80
N GLY A 141 -40.68 6.07 22.66
CA GLY A 141 -40.57 4.61 22.73
C GLY A 141 -39.16 4.05 22.91
N CYS A 142 -38.64 4.04 24.14
CA CYS A 142 -37.43 3.28 24.54
C CYS A 142 -37.62 1.74 24.52
N ALA A 143 -38.45 1.18 23.64
CA ALA A 143 -38.75 -0.26 23.58
C ALA A 143 -38.11 -1.01 22.39
N GLY A 144 -37.36 -0.35 21.51
CA GLY A 144 -36.82 -0.97 20.29
C GLY A 144 -35.39 -1.52 20.36
N LEU A 145 -34.60 -1.14 21.39
CA LEU A 145 -33.14 -1.41 21.40
C LEU A 145 -32.74 -2.84 21.83
N ARG A 146 -33.69 -3.73 22.08
CA ARG A 146 -33.41 -5.15 22.35
C ARG A 146 -33.52 -6.06 21.13
N SER A 147 -34.17 -5.63 20.04
CA SER A 147 -34.39 -6.49 18.87
C SER A 147 -33.25 -6.48 17.84
N LEU A 148 -32.26 -5.58 17.97
CA LEU A 148 -31.09 -5.50 17.07
C LEU A 148 -29.86 -6.25 17.60
N ALA A 149 -29.90 -6.70 18.86
CA ALA A 149 -28.85 -7.57 19.42
C ALA A 149 -29.01 -9.03 18.96
N ASP A 150 -30.24 -9.47 18.67
CA ASP A 150 -30.54 -10.85 18.24
C ASP A 150 -30.20 -11.14 16.77
N GLY A 151 -29.96 -10.11 15.95
CA GLY A 151 -29.58 -10.24 14.54
C GLY A 151 -28.07 -10.29 14.26
N LEU A 152 -27.22 -10.13 15.29
CA LEU A 152 -25.76 -10.18 15.15
C LEU A 152 -25.20 -11.61 15.25
N SER A 153 -26.03 -12.61 15.51
CA SER A 153 -25.65 -14.01 15.38
C SER A 153 -25.81 -14.48 13.94
N SER A 154 -24.85 -14.11 13.09
CA SER A 154 -24.17 -15.04 12.17
C SER A 154 -23.33 -14.23 11.18
N PRO A 155 -22.02 -14.04 11.41
CA PRO A 155 -21.10 -14.33 10.34
C PRO A 155 -21.14 -15.86 10.16
N ALA A 156 -21.23 -16.33 8.93
CA ALA A 156 -20.68 -17.65 8.62
C ALA A 156 -19.20 -17.55 9.04
N ALA A 157 -18.91 -18.02 10.25
CA ALA A 157 -17.56 -18.11 10.73
C ALA A 157 -16.87 -19.05 9.75
N CYS A 158 -16.00 -18.50 8.90
CA CYS A 158 -14.83 -19.25 8.51
C CYS A 158 -14.15 -19.59 9.83
N GLU A 159 -14.50 -20.73 10.43
CA GLU A 159 -13.84 -21.23 11.62
C GLU A 159 -12.39 -21.43 11.23
N VAL A 160 -11.56 -20.44 11.59
CA VAL A 160 -10.12 -20.55 11.42
C VAL A 160 -9.71 -21.75 12.27
N PRO A 161 -9.19 -22.84 11.67
CA PRO A 161 -8.84 -24.03 12.42
C PRO A 161 -7.82 -23.64 13.48
N SER A 162 -8.03 -24.13 14.71
CA SER A 162 -7.10 -23.88 15.80
C SER A 162 -5.69 -24.33 15.41
N ALA A 163 -4.65 -23.71 15.98
CA ALA A 163 -3.26 -24.08 15.70
C ALA A 163 -3.01 -25.59 15.90
N GLN A 164 -3.65 -26.20 16.90
CA GLN A 164 -3.55 -27.65 17.14
C GLN A 164 -4.21 -28.49 16.03
N ALA A 165 -5.31 -28.02 15.46
CA ALA A 165 -5.96 -28.68 14.33
C ALA A 165 -5.11 -28.57 13.05
N LEU A 166 -4.46 -27.42 12.85
CA LEU A 166 -3.49 -27.24 11.76
C LEU A 166 -2.26 -28.13 11.95
N ASP A 167 -1.70 -28.21 13.16
CA ASP A 167 -0.55 -29.06 13.46
C ASP A 167 -0.86 -30.55 13.27
N ALA A 168 -2.03 -31.02 13.70
CA ALA A 168 -2.48 -32.40 13.49
C ALA A 168 -2.68 -32.71 12.00
N TRP A 169 -3.23 -31.76 11.24
CA TRP A 169 -3.39 -31.88 9.79
C TRP A 169 -2.04 -31.93 9.06
N LEU A 170 -1.11 -31.03 9.42
CA LEU A 170 0.24 -31.00 8.86
C LEU A 170 1.04 -32.27 9.19
N ALA A 171 0.94 -32.78 10.42
CA ALA A 171 1.59 -34.02 10.83
C ALA A 171 1.10 -35.23 10.00
N ASN A 172 -0.20 -35.30 9.73
CA ASN A 172 -0.77 -36.34 8.88
C ASN A 172 -0.33 -36.21 7.42
N LEU A 173 -0.25 -34.97 6.90
CA LEU A 173 0.20 -34.69 5.53
C LEU A 173 1.67 -35.07 5.31
N LEU A 174 2.52 -34.82 6.31
CA LEU A 174 3.95 -35.15 6.29
C LEU A 174 4.22 -36.64 6.53
N ALA A 175 3.36 -37.36 7.27
CA ALA A 175 3.50 -38.80 7.49
C ALA A 175 3.41 -39.63 6.19
N GLY A 176 2.71 -39.11 5.17
CA GLY A 176 2.64 -39.70 3.83
C GLY A 176 3.71 -39.21 2.85
N TRP A 177 4.56 -38.26 3.23
CA TRP A 177 5.53 -37.66 2.34
C TRP A 177 6.83 -38.49 2.30
N VAL A 178 7.04 -39.19 1.18
CA VAL A 178 8.31 -39.86 0.87
C VAL A 178 9.17 -38.87 0.08
N PRO A 179 10.34 -38.42 0.59
CA PRO A 179 11.24 -37.57 -0.18
C PRO A 179 11.74 -38.35 -1.41
N ALA A 180 11.72 -37.71 -2.58
CA ALA A 180 12.33 -38.28 -3.77
C ALA A 180 13.85 -38.43 -3.56
N ALA A 181 14.35 -39.65 -3.75
CA ALA A 181 15.77 -40.01 -3.64
C ALA A 181 16.58 -39.55 -4.85
#